data_AF-A0A0Q9HMB8-F1
#
_entry.id   AF-A0A0Q9HMB8-F1
#
_cell.length_a   1.000
_cell.length_b   1.000
_cell.length_c   1.000
_cell.angle_alpha   90.00
_cell.angle_beta   90.00
_cell.angle_gamma   90.00
#
_symmetry.space_group_name_H-M   'P 1'
#
loop_
_entity.id
_entity.type
_entity.pdbx_description
1 polymer ?
#
loop_
_entity_poly.entity_id
_entity_poly.type
_entity_poly.pdbx_seq_one_letter_code
_entity_poly.pdbx_strand_id
1 'polypeptide(L)'
;MRAATSFALSGMDLTLRGALAWRHAFGDVDPQTTLAFAGSAPFSTAGVPIAKNAALLEAGLDLAISRSATLGVSYTGQLATDAQDHAFKANLAVRF
;
A
#
# COMPACT_ATOMS: atom_id res chain seq x y z
N MET A 1 -8.31 -6.74 6.82
CA MET A 1 -9.67 -7.11 6.36
C MET A 1 -9.83 -6.77 4.89
N ARG A 2 -10.50 -7.62 4.12
CA ARG A 2 -10.82 -7.38 2.70
C ARG A 2 -12.26 -7.79 2.44
N ALA A 3 -12.95 -7.07 1.56
CA ALA A 3 -14.31 -7.37 1.13
C ALA A 3 -14.45 -7.11 -0.36
N ALA A 4 -15.34 -7.86 -1.01
CA ALA A 4 -15.70 -7.65 -2.40
C ALA A 4 -17.18 -7.97 -2.61
N THR A 5 -17.80 -7.29 -3.56
CA THR A 5 -19.18 -7.56 -4.00
C THR A 5 -19.24 -7.43 -5.51
N SER A 6 -20.12 -8.20 -6.14
CA SER A 6 -20.29 -8.23 -7.58
C SER A 6 -21.77 -8.10 -7.93
N PHE A 7 -22.07 -7.28 -8.92
CA PHE A 7 -23.43 -7.07 -9.42
C PHE A 7 -23.43 -6.72 -10.91
N ALA A 8 -24.53 -7.03 -11.58
CA ALA A 8 -24.73 -6.67 -12.97
C ALA A 8 -25.10 -5.19 -13.08
N LEU A 9 -24.36 -4.46 -13.91
CA LEU A 9 -24.61 -3.06 -14.26
C LEU A 9 -24.73 -2.94 -15.78
N SER A 10 -25.94 -2.65 -16.29
CA SER A 10 -26.18 -2.49 -17.73
C SER A 10 -25.71 -3.69 -18.58
N GLY A 11 -25.81 -4.92 -18.05
CA GLY A 11 -25.36 -6.15 -18.71
C GLY A 11 -23.87 -6.46 -18.62
N MET A 12 -23.10 -5.63 -17.90
CA MET A 12 -21.69 -5.89 -17.57
C MET A 12 -21.57 -6.30 -16.10
N ASP A 13 -20.67 -7.23 -15.80
CA ASP A 13 -20.36 -7.61 -14.42
C ASP A 13 -19.41 -6.57 -13.81
N LEU A 14 -19.87 -5.93 -12.74
CA LEU A 14 -19.10 -4.97 -11.96
C LEU A 14 -18.72 -5.59 -10.62
N THR A 15 -17.43 -5.59 -10.30
CA THR A 15 -16.91 -6.00 -8.98
C THR A 15 -16.35 -4.79 -8.26
N LEU A 16 -16.87 -4.52 -7.06
CA LEU A 16 -16.31 -3.56 -6.12
C LEU A 16 -15.48 -4.31 -5.09
N ARG A 17 -14.28 -3.79 -4.79
CA ARG A 17 -13.38 -4.36 -3.79
C ARG A 17 -12.86 -3.28 -2.84
N GLY A 18 -12.68 -3.67 -1.58
CA GLY A 18 -12.13 -2.81 -0.55
C GLY A 18 -11.26 -3.58 0.43
N ALA A 19 -10.23 -2.92 0.97
CA ALA A 19 -9.40 -3.48 2.02
C ALA A 19 -8.97 -2.42 3.04
N LEU A 20 -8.82 -2.87 4.28
CA LEU A 20 -8.26 -2.11 5.39
C LEU A 20 -7.29 -3.00 6.15
N ALA A 21 -6.07 -2.54 6.37
CA ALA A 21 -5.05 -3.27 7.11
C ALA A 21 -4.26 -2.33 8.04
N TRP A 22 -3.66 -2.92 9.08
CA TRP A 22 -2.79 -2.23 10.01
C TRP A 22 -1.46 -2.96 10.06
N ARG A 23 -0.35 -2.23 9.94
CA ARG A 23 1.01 -2.73 10.08
C ARG A 23 1.63 -2.10 11.31
N HIS A 24 2.19 -2.94 12.18
CA HIS A 24 2.99 -2.52 13.30
C HIS A 24 4.43 -3.04 13.13
N ALA A 25 5.42 -2.15 13.22
CA ALA A 25 6.82 -2.53 13.28
C ALA A 25 7.23 -2.74 14.74
N PHE A 26 7.83 -3.90 15.02
CA PHE A 26 8.28 -4.27 16.36
C PHE A 26 9.77 -3.99 16.52
N GLY A 27 10.21 -3.78 17.77
CA GLY A 27 11.60 -3.48 18.10
C GLY A 27 11.91 -1.98 18.16
N ASP A 28 13.20 -1.66 18.17
CA ASP A 28 13.69 -0.28 18.03
C ASP A 28 13.56 0.14 16.57
N VAL A 29 12.79 1.21 16.34
CA VAL A 29 12.50 1.75 15.00
C VAL A 29 13.29 3.05 14.74
N ASP A 30 14.10 3.48 15.70
CA ASP A 30 15.00 4.63 15.63
C ASP A 30 16.44 4.12 15.44
N PRO A 31 16.88 3.87 14.19
CA PRO A 31 18.18 3.28 13.96
C PRO A 31 19.29 4.22 14.46
N GLN A 32 20.08 3.75 15.43
CA GLN A 32 21.31 4.41 15.89
C GLN A 32 22.52 3.58 15.49
N THR A 33 23.55 4.22 14.98
CA THR A 33 24.84 3.57 14.68
C THR A 33 25.97 4.35 15.35
N THR A 34 26.80 3.65 16.13
CA THR A 34 28.03 4.23 16.69
C THR A 34 29.19 3.98 15.73
N LEU A 35 29.89 5.05 15.38
CA LEU A 35 31.03 5.07 14.46
C LEU A 35 32.26 5.64 15.16
N ALA A 36 33.46 5.28 14.70
CA ALA A 36 34.70 5.86 15.16
C ALA A 36 35.72 5.89 14.01
N PHE A 37 36.50 6.96 13.92
CA PHE A 37 37.69 6.99 13.06
C PHE A 37 38.88 6.40 13.83
N ALA A 38 39.89 5.90 13.13
CA ALA A 38 41.08 5.34 13.78
C ALA A 38 41.76 6.40 14.66
N GLY A 39 41.87 6.12 15.96
CA GLY A 39 42.46 7.03 16.95
C GLY A 39 41.53 8.14 17.49
N SER A 40 40.23 8.13 17.16
CA SER A 40 39.26 9.11 17.68
C SER A 40 38.35 8.53 18.76
N ALA A 41 37.64 9.41 19.49
CA ALA A 41 36.50 9.01 20.29
C ALA A 41 35.33 8.56 19.39
N PRO A 42 34.50 7.60 19.85
CA PRO A 42 33.30 7.19 19.12
C PRO A 42 32.22 8.28 19.14
N PHE A 43 31.39 8.30 18.10
CA PHE A 43 30.24 9.19 17.97
C PHE A 43 29.01 8.41 17.46
N SER A 44 27.81 8.85 17.84
CA SER A 44 26.56 8.22 17.39
C SER A 44 25.92 9.01 16.25
N THR A 45 25.39 8.31 15.26
CA THR A 45 24.61 8.87 14.16
C THR A 45 23.24 8.22 14.10
N ALA A 46 22.19 9.05 14.01
CA ALA A 46 20.82 8.62 13.81
C ALA A 46 20.53 8.38 12.32
N GLY A 47 19.87 7.28 11.99
CA GLY A 47 19.27 7.04 10.68
C GLY A 47 17.84 7.57 10.59
N VAL A 48 17.19 7.35 9.45
CA VAL A 48 15.78 7.71 9.26
C VAL A 48 14.89 6.70 9.99
N PRO A 49 14.04 7.12 10.94
CA PRO A 49 13.14 6.20 11.64
C PRO A 49 12.16 5.52 10.70
N ILE A 50 11.82 4.26 11.00
CA ILE A 50 10.73 3.56 10.33
C ILE A 50 9.44 3.85 11.10
N ALA A 51 8.36 4.20 10.39
CA ALA A 51 7.07 4.39 11.03
C ALA A 51 6.61 3.13 11.77
N LYS A 52 6.47 3.23 13.10
CA LYS A 52 6.07 2.13 13.96
C LYS A 52 4.69 1.58 13.65
N ASN A 53 3.80 2.44 13.17
CA ASN A 53 2.40 2.15 12.92
C ASN A 53 2.01 2.70 11.55
N ALA A 54 1.33 1.89 10.74
CA ALA A 54 0.80 2.31 9.46
C ALA A 54 -0.58 1.70 9.20
N ALA A 55 -1.54 2.55 8.83
CA ALA A 55 -2.80 2.12 8.24
C ALA A 55 -2.66 1.98 6.73
N LEU A 56 -3.22 0.91 6.17
CA LEU A 56 -3.29 0.69 4.74
C LEU A 56 -4.76 0.57 4.33
N LEU A 57 -5.14 1.28 3.29
CA LEU A 57 -6.48 1.26 2.72
C LEU A 57 -6.43 1.04 1.20
N GLU A 58 -7.40 0.32 0.68
CA GLU A 58 -7.57 0.08 -0.74
C GLU A 58 -9.05 0.17 -1.09
N ALA A 59 -9.35 0.81 -2.21
CA ALA A 59 -10.64 0.77 -2.88
C ALA A 59 -10.42 0.49 -4.36
N GLY A 60 -11.22 -0.40 -4.94
CA GLY A 60 -11.08 -0.78 -6.34
C GLY A 60 -12.39 -1.18 -6.98
N LEU A 61 -12.39 -1.09 -8.31
CA LEU A 61 -13.51 -1.40 -9.17
C LEU A 61 -12.96 -2.14 -10.40
N ASP A 62 -13.59 -3.27 -10.73
CA ASP A 62 -13.25 -4.07 -11.91
C ASP A 62 -14.54 -4.29 -12.73
N LEU A 63 -14.54 -3.85 -13.99
CA LEU A 63 -15.67 -3.89 -14.90
C LEU A 63 -15.39 -4.83 -16.08
N ALA A 64 -16.20 -5.88 -16.24
CA ALA A 64 -16.15 -6.76 -17.40
C ALA A 64 -16.78 -6.10 -18.62
N ILE A 65 -15.97 -5.36 -19.38
CA ILE A 65 -16.40 -4.64 -20.59
C ILE A 65 -16.71 -5.58 -21.77
N SER A 66 -16.20 -6.82 -21.72
CA SER A 66 -16.57 -7.89 -22.64
C SER A 66 -16.32 -9.27 -22.00
N ARG A 67 -16.66 -10.36 -22.71
CA ARG A 67 -16.35 -11.73 -22.26
C ARG A 67 -14.85 -12.02 -22.11
N SER A 68 -13.99 -11.21 -22.74
CA SER A 68 -12.54 -11.40 -22.74
C SER A 68 -11.74 -10.19 -22.24
N ALA A 69 -12.41 -9.12 -21.80
CA ALA A 69 -11.75 -7.89 -21.37
C ALA A 69 -12.34 -7.32 -20.08
N THR A 70 -11.45 -6.89 -19.18
CA THR A 70 -11.80 -6.27 -17.89
C THR A 70 -11.03 -4.98 -17.71
N LEU A 71 -11.75 -3.89 -17.43
CA LEU A 71 -11.18 -2.60 -17.06
C LEU A 71 -11.19 -2.46 -15.53
N GLY A 72 -10.03 -2.29 -14.93
CA GLY A 72 -9.87 -2.10 -13.49
C GLY A 72 -9.35 -0.70 -13.16
N VAL A 73 -9.84 -0.16 -12.05
CA VAL A 73 -9.30 1.04 -11.40
C VAL A 73 -9.20 0.81 -9.90
N SER A 74 -8.16 1.36 -9.27
CA SER A 74 -8.01 1.28 -7.83
C SER A 74 -7.21 2.43 -7.25
N TYR A 75 -7.50 2.72 -6.00
CA TYR A 75 -6.77 3.66 -5.16
C TYR A 75 -6.24 2.93 -3.92
N THR A 76 -4.98 3.18 -3.59
CA THR A 76 -4.34 2.66 -2.38
C THR A 76 -3.74 3.81 -1.58
N GLY A 77 -3.94 3.79 -0.27
CA GLY A 77 -3.32 4.72 0.67
C GLY A 77 -2.56 3.97 1.76
N GLN A 78 -1.36 4.45 2.10
CA GLN A 78 -0.64 4.07 3.31
C GLN A 78 -0.43 5.33 4.15
N LEU A 79 -0.90 5.31 5.39
CA LEU A 79 -0.82 6.44 6.31
C LEU A 79 -0.04 6.02 7.56
N ALA A 80 1.02 6.76 7.85
CA ALA A 80 1.82 6.65 9.05
C ALA A 80 2.08 8.05 9.64
N THR A 81 2.65 8.11 10.85
CA THR A 81 2.94 9.38 11.54
C THR A 81 3.76 10.34 10.67
N ASP A 82 4.83 9.83 10.04
CA ASP A 82 5.82 10.65 9.32
C ASP A 82 5.87 10.36 7.81
N ALA A 83 4.99 9.49 7.31
CA ALA A 83 4.96 9.11 5.90
C ALA A 83 3.53 8.83 5.42
N GLN A 84 3.18 9.36 4.25
CA GLN A 84 1.91 9.11 3.60
C GLN A 84 2.14 8.85 2.11
N ASP A 85 1.68 7.70 1.63
CA ASP A 85 1.77 7.30 0.23
C ASP A 85 0.38 7.09 -0.33
N HIS A 86 0.13 7.65 -1.52
CA HIS A 86 -1.12 7.51 -2.22
C HIS A 86 -0.84 7.12 -3.66
N ALA A 87 -1.51 6.08 -4.15
CA ALA A 87 -1.35 5.62 -5.52
C ALA A 87 -2.71 5.37 -6.16
N PHE A 88 -2.82 5.80 -7.41
CA PHE A 88 -3.93 5.47 -8.30
C PHE A 88 -3.42 4.54 -9.39
N LYS A 89 -4.23 3.54 -9.74
CA LYS A 89 -3.92 2.57 -10.79
C LYS A 89 -5.13 2.36 -11.66
N ALA A 90 -4.91 2.32 -12.98
CA ALA A 90 -5.85 1.81 -13.96
C ALA A 90 -5.18 0.69 -14.76
N ASN A 91 -5.94 -0.34 -15.15
CA ASN A 91 -5.45 -1.44 -15.96
C ASN A 91 -6.53 -2.00 -16.87
N LEU A 92 -6.13 -2.50 -18.05
CA LEU A 92 -6.97 -3.26 -18.96
C LEU A 92 -6.39 -4.66 -19.11
N ALA A 93 -7.15 -5.67 -18.71
CA ALA A 93 -6.78 -7.08 -18.88
C ALA A 93 -7.53 -7.66 -20.08
N VAL A 94 -6.82 -8.26 -21.04
CA VAL A 94 -7.40 -8.89 -22.24
C VAL A 94 -6.94 -10.34 -22.32
N ARG A 95 -7.87 -11.25 -22.60
CA ARG A 95 -7.63 -12.68 -22.81
C ARG A 95 -7.78 -13.02 -24.29
N PHE A 96 -6.88 -13.82 -24.83
CA PHE A 96 -6.82 -14.25 -26.24
C PHE A 96 -7.05 -15.76 -26.35
#